data_AF-A0A5C3MZ47-F1
#
_entry.id   AF-A0A5C3MZ47-F1
#
_cell.length_a   1.000
_cell.length_b   1.000
_cell.length_c   1.000
_cell.angle_alpha   90.00
_cell.angle_beta   90.00
_cell.angle_gamma   90.00
#
_symmetry.space_group_name_H-M   'P 1'
#
loop_
_entity.id
_entity.type
_entity.pdbx_description
1 polymer ?
#
loop_
_entity_poly.entity_id
_entity_poly.type
_entity_poly.pdbx_seq_one_letter_code
_entity_poly.pdbx_strand_id
1 'polypeptide(L)'
;MSTLNWNQESLVILLVILIIYGAYLLIFAACVYALLYRQKNMPLRRTLLLIIVILFGFTTTQTMLTWWQSFVSTNMDSGDSAQVQRAQYFVQLSSCISDITSPIANLVADGLLAWCCYVVWNRKVSIIIIPLILIVAETVFGIAIPVFQLQAFLLPIETPSQVAQWYRLFYLVNVMGIVFYVCSAVTNLLMSGLIAFRIWTATRYVGAEKRKAQLKGTNTRQNPHRPKGEQQPQSVAPIPWC
;
A
#
# COMPACT_ATOMS: atom_id res chain seq x y z
N MET A 1 -23.41 -15.57 24.20
CA MET A 1 -22.75 -15.30 22.91
C MET A 1 -23.20 -16.38 21.96
N SER A 2 -24.07 -16.04 21.01
CA SER A 2 -24.70 -16.97 20.09
C SER A 2 -23.63 -17.53 19.16
N THR A 3 -23.31 -18.81 19.27
CA THR A 3 -22.37 -19.51 18.39
C THR A 3 -23.00 -19.58 17.01
N LEU A 4 -22.54 -18.72 16.08
CA LEU A 4 -22.91 -18.84 14.68
C LEU A 4 -22.44 -20.21 14.18
N ASN A 5 -23.26 -20.85 13.34
CA ASN A 5 -22.85 -22.07 12.68
C ASN A 5 -21.69 -21.75 11.71
N TRP A 6 -20.65 -22.56 11.61
CA TRP A 6 -19.42 -22.29 10.82
C TRP A 6 -19.71 -21.83 9.37
N ASN A 7 -20.78 -22.37 8.77
CA ASN A 7 -21.23 -21.99 7.43
C ASN A 7 -21.78 -20.56 7.37
N GLN A 8 -22.46 -20.09 8.42
CA GLN A 8 -22.97 -18.73 8.50
C GLN A 8 -21.83 -17.72 8.64
N GLU A 9 -20.79 -18.03 9.41
CA GLU A 9 -19.62 -17.14 9.56
C GLU A 9 -18.89 -16.96 8.22
N SER A 10 -18.70 -18.07 7.49
CA SER A 10 -18.05 -18.06 6.17
C SER A 10 -18.82 -17.23 5.14
N LEU A 11 -20.15 -17.34 5.11
CA LEU A 11 -20.99 -16.53 4.20
C LEU A 11 -20.93 -15.04 4.53
N VAL A 12 -20.93 -14.66 5.82
CA VAL A 12 -20.81 -13.26 6.24
C VAL A 12 -19.44 -12.70 5.84
N ILE A 13 -18.36 -13.46 6.06
CA ILE A 13 -17.00 -13.05 5.66
C ILE A 13 -16.91 -12.83 4.15
N LEU A 14 -17.45 -13.75 3.33
CA LEU A 14 -17.44 -13.61 1.87
C LEU A 14 -18.24 -12.40 1.38
N LEU A 15 -19.40 -12.12 1.99
CA LEU A 15 -20.20 -10.94 1.66
C LEU A 15 -19.45 -9.64 1.96
N VAL A 16 -18.80 -9.57 3.12
CA VAL A 16 -17.99 -8.41 3.50
C VAL A 16 -16.83 -8.22 2.52
N ILE A 17 -16.12 -9.29 2.17
CA ILE A 17 -15.03 -9.27 1.18
C ILE A 17 -15.54 -8.76 -0.18
N LEU A 18 -16.71 -9.22 -0.64
CA LEU A 18 -17.28 -8.78 -1.91
C LEU A 18 -17.62 -7.29 -1.94
N ILE A 19 -18.23 -6.78 -0.87
CA ILE A 19 -18.60 -5.36 -0.75
C ILE A 19 -17.34 -4.49 -0.75
N ILE A 20 -16.33 -4.87 0.04
CA ILE A 20 -15.05 -4.15 0.09
C ILE A 20 -14.35 -4.18 -1.27
N TYR A 21 -14.35 -5.34 -1.94
CA TYR A 21 -13.76 -5.49 -3.26
C TYR A 21 -14.48 -4.64 -4.33
N GLY A 22 -15.81 -4.56 -4.27
CA GLY A 22 -16.59 -3.67 -5.13
C GLY A 22 -16.22 -2.20 -4.96
N ALA A 23 -16.07 -1.74 -3.70
CA ALA A 23 -15.59 -0.39 -3.41
C ALA A 23 -14.17 -0.14 -3.95
N TYR A 24 -13.27 -1.13 -3.79
CA TYR A 24 -11.92 -1.06 -4.32
C TYR A 24 -11.90 -0.94 -5.86
N LEU A 25 -12.76 -1.68 -6.56
CA LEU A 25 -12.90 -1.59 -8.02
C LEU A 25 -13.35 -0.18 -8.45
N LEU A 26 -14.30 0.43 -7.75
CA LEU A 26 -14.73 1.81 -8.04
C LEU A 26 -13.59 2.83 -7.84
N ILE A 27 -12.82 2.70 -6.76
CA ILE A 27 -11.65 3.55 -6.49
C ILE A 27 -10.60 3.36 -7.58
N PHE A 28 -10.31 2.11 -7.96
CA PHE A 28 -9.38 1.79 -9.03
C PHE A 28 -9.83 2.41 -10.36
N ALA A 29 -11.10 2.25 -10.73
CA ALA A 29 -11.67 2.83 -11.94
C ALA A 29 -11.57 4.37 -11.94
N ALA A 30 -11.88 5.01 -10.79
CA ALA A 30 -11.74 6.46 -10.63
C ALA A 30 -10.27 6.91 -10.76
N CYS A 31 -9.34 6.19 -10.14
CA CYS A 31 -7.90 6.44 -10.24
C CYS A 31 -7.40 6.31 -11.68
N VAL A 32 -7.76 5.23 -12.38
CA VAL A 32 -7.40 5.01 -13.79
C VAL A 32 -8.02 6.08 -14.67
N TYR A 33 -9.30 6.41 -14.49
CA TYR A 33 -9.97 7.47 -15.25
C TYR A 33 -9.27 8.83 -15.06
N ALA A 34 -8.94 9.20 -13.82
CA ALA A 34 -8.17 10.41 -13.51
C ALA A 34 -6.75 10.37 -14.11
N LEU A 35 -6.10 9.19 -14.12
CA LEU A 35 -4.78 8.91 -14.72
C LEU A 35 -4.81 8.74 -16.24
N LEU A 36 -5.97 8.73 -16.89
CA LEU A 36 -6.08 8.78 -18.35
C LEU A 36 -6.48 10.18 -18.79
N TYR A 37 -7.57 10.74 -18.23
CA TYR A 37 -8.22 11.97 -18.71
C TYR A 37 -7.35 13.24 -18.64
N ARG A 38 -6.52 13.39 -17.60
CA ARG A 38 -5.69 14.60 -17.36
C ARG A 38 -4.42 14.78 -18.24
N GLN A 39 -4.45 14.38 -19.51
CA GLN A 39 -3.26 14.28 -20.40
C GLN A 39 -2.30 15.48 -20.45
N LYS A 40 -1.04 15.24 -20.03
CA LYS A 40 0.23 15.64 -20.71
C LYS A 40 1.23 14.49 -20.54
N ASN A 41 1.95 14.12 -21.59
CA ASN A 41 2.77 12.89 -21.73
C ASN A 41 4.01 12.85 -20.83
N MET A 42 3.86 12.65 -19.52
CA MET A 42 4.99 12.44 -18.61
C MET A 42 5.25 10.95 -18.35
N PRO A 43 6.52 10.48 -18.43
CA PRO A 43 6.88 9.08 -18.19
C PRO A 43 6.49 8.61 -16.77
N LEU A 44 6.54 9.51 -15.79
CA LEU A 44 6.14 9.27 -14.40
C LEU A 44 4.69 8.73 -14.27
N ARG A 45 3.76 9.23 -15.09
CA ARG A 45 2.35 8.83 -15.04
C ARG A 45 2.14 7.42 -15.58
N ARG A 46 2.90 7.03 -16.61
CA ARG A 46 2.88 5.66 -17.15
C ARG A 46 3.39 4.66 -16.10
N THR A 47 4.47 5.01 -15.39
CA THR A 47 4.98 4.20 -14.28
C THR A 47 3.93 4.06 -13.17
N LEU A 48 3.28 5.15 -12.75
CA LEU A 48 2.20 5.11 -11.76
C LEU A 48 1.02 4.23 -12.18
N LEU A 49 0.59 4.35 -13.44
CA LEU A 49 -0.51 3.53 -13.98
C LEU A 49 -0.13 2.04 -14.00
N LEU A 50 1.07 1.70 -14.47
CA LEU A 50 1.56 0.32 -14.47
C LEU A 50 1.56 -0.27 -13.06
N ILE A 51 2.06 0.47 -12.06
CA ILE A 51 2.10 -0.01 -10.69
C ILE A 51 0.69 -0.21 -10.13
N ILE A 52 -0.23 0.73 -10.35
CA ILE A 52 -1.63 0.61 -9.87
C ILE A 52 -2.34 -0.58 -10.52
N VAL A 53 -2.09 -0.84 -11.80
CA VAL A 53 -2.62 -2.03 -12.50
C VAL A 53 -2.03 -3.33 -11.95
N ILE A 54 -0.72 -3.35 -11.67
CA ILE A 54 -0.05 -4.51 -11.05
C ILE A 54 -0.63 -4.79 -9.66
N LEU A 55 -0.77 -3.76 -8.82
CA LEU A 55 -1.37 -3.87 -7.48
C LEU A 55 -2.81 -4.36 -7.55
N PHE A 56 -3.60 -3.83 -8.48
CA PHE A 56 -4.97 -4.31 -8.73
C PHE A 56 -4.99 -5.78 -9.12
N GLY A 57 -4.10 -6.21 -10.01
CA GLY A 57 -3.92 -7.61 -10.40
C GLY A 57 -3.64 -8.50 -9.19
N PHE A 58 -2.66 -8.14 -8.36
CA PHE A 58 -2.33 -8.89 -7.14
C PHE A 58 -3.51 -9.01 -6.17
N THR A 59 -4.19 -7.90 -5.87
CA THR A 59 -5.37 -7.91 -4.99
C THR A 59 -6.54 -8.73 -5.56
N THR A 60 -6.70 -8.73 -6.88
CA THR A 60 -7.71 -9.53 -7.57
C THR A 60 -7.39 -11.01 -7.45
N THR A 61 -6.15 -11.41 -7.75
CA THR A 61 -5.70 -12.80 -7.62
C THR A 61 -5.88 -13.29 -6.18
N GLN A 62 -5.48 -12.50 -5.19
CA GLN A 62 -5.65 -12.86 -3.78
C GLN A 62 -7.13 -13.06 -3.42
N THR A 63 -8.00 -12.11 -3.80
CA THR A 63 -9.44 -12.20 -3.53
C THR A 63 -10.06 -13.44 -4.18
N MET A 64 -9.69 -13.74 -5.43
CA MET A 64 -10.17 -14.93 -6.14
C MET A 64 -9.70 -16.23 -5.46
N LEU A 65 -8.45 -16.28 -4.98
CA LEU A 65 -7.94 -17.43 -4.23
C LEU A 65 -8.70 -17.63 -2.91
N THR A 66 -8.94 -16.57 -2.15
CA THR A 66 -9.72 -16.64 -0.90
C THR A 66 -11.14 -17.15 -1.14
N TRP A 67 -11.79 -16.64 -2.19
CA TRP A 67 -13.12 -17.11 -2.61
C TRP A 67 -13.10 -18.60 -2.97
N TRP A 68 -12.13 -19.02 -3.80
CA TRP A 68 -11.97 -20.41 -4.19
C TRP A 68 -11.77 -21.33 -2.98
N GLN A 69 -10.90 -20.94 -2.05
CA GLN A 69 -10.63 -21.70 -0.83
C GLN A 69 -11.89 -21.89 0.02
N SER A 70 -12.67 -20.83 0.23
CA SER A 70 -13.90 -20.90 1.01
C SER A 70 -14.97 -21.81 0.38
N PHE A 71 -15.02 -21.88 -0.95
CA PHE A 71 -15.90 -22.81 -1.65
C PHE A 71 -15.42 -24.26 -1.51
N VAL A 72 -14.12 -24.51 -1.67
CA VAL A 72 -13.57 -25.87 -1.55
C VAL A 72 -13.71 -26.40 -0.13
N SER A 73 -13.47 -25.58 0.90
CA SER A 73 -13.59 -26.00 2.30
C SER A 73 -15.03 -26.38 2.68
N THR A 74 -16.04 -25.68 2.15
CA THR A 74 -17.45 -25.98 2.42
C THR A 74 -17.89 -27.31 1.79
N ASN A 75 -17.27 -27.71 0.67
CA ASN A 75 -17.55 -28.99 -0.01
C ASN A 75 -16.80 -30.19 0.59
N MET A 76 -15.83 -29.96 1.49
CA MET A 76 -15.10 -31.04 2.15
C MET A 76 -15.91 -31.77 3.22
N ASP A 77 -16.91 -31.11 3.80
CA ASP A 77 -17.76 -31.69 4.86
C ASP A 77 -18.71 -32.79 4.36
N SER A 78 -18.84 -32.95 3.03
CA SER A 78 -19.76 -33.90 2.39
C SER A 78 -19.07 -34.98 1.55
N GLY A 79 -17.73 -35.00 1.51
CA GLY A 79 -16.95 -35.83 0.58
C GLY A 79 -16.22 -37.03 1.21
N ASP A 80 -16.01 -38.06 0.40
CA ASP A 80 -15.25 -39.27 0.76
C ASP A 80 -13.76 -38.96 1.10
N SER A 81 -13.18 -39.74 2.01
CA SER A 81 -11.89 -39.48 2.68
C SER A 81 -10.70 -39.22 1.74
N ALA A 82 -10.67 -39.84 0.55
CA ALA A 82 -9.62 -39.66 -0.44
C ALA A 82 -9.75 -38.33 -1.22
N GLN A 83 -10.97 -37.82 -1.42
CA GLN A 83 -11.19 -36.52 -2.08
C GLN A 83 -10.85 -35.35 -1.16
N VAL A 84 -11.15 -35.51 0.14
CA VAL A 84 -10.82 -34.52 1.17
C VAL A 84 -9.31 -34.29 1.27
N GLN A 85 -8.51 -35.36 1.30
CA GLN A 85 -7.04 -35.23 1.34
C GLN A 85 -6.49 -34.49 0.11
N ARG A 86 -6.94 -34.85 -1.09
CA ARG A 86 -6.47 -34.18 -2.32
C ARG A 86 -6.87 -32.71 -2.36
N ALA A 87 -8.08 -32.38 -1.94
CA ALA A 87 -8.55 -31.01 -1.90
C ALA A 87 -7.80 -30.19 -0.82
N GLN A 88 -7.41 -30.80 0.31
CA GLN A 88 -6.59 -30.15 1.35
C GLN A 88 -5.23 -29.72 0.80
N TYR A 89 -4.56 -30.59 0.03
CA TYR A 89 -3.31 -30.23 -0.64
C TYR A 89 -3.45 -29.02 -1.57
N PHE A 90 -4.53 -28.92 -2.36
CA PHE A 90 -4.77 -27.78 -3.25
C PHE A 90 -5.10 -26.48 -2.50
N VAL A 91 -5.89 -26.57 -1.42
CA VAL A 91 -6.19 -25.41 -0.55
C VAL A 91 -4.92 -24.92 0.14
N GLN A 92 -4.04 -25.81 0.56
CA GLN A 92 -2.76 -25.44 1.19
C GLN A 92 -1.80 -24.78 0.20
N LEU A 93 -1.67 -25.34 -1.01
CA LEU A 93 -0.81 -24.77 -2.04
C LEU A 93 -1.29 -23.36 -2.43
N SER A 94 -2.59 -23.18 -2.61
CA SER A 94 -3.18 -21.86 -2.89
C SER A 94 -2.99 -20.88 -1.72
N SER A 95 -3.04 -21.35 -0.47
CA SER A 95 -2.80 -20.52 0.71
C SER A 95 -1.36 -20.03 0.75
N CYS A 96 -0.39 -20.92 0.52
CA CYS A 96 1.03 -20.53 0.45
C CYS A 96 1.29 -19.51 -0.65
N ILE A 97 0.68 -19.68 -1.83
CA ILE A 97 0.81 -18.72 -2.94
C ILE A 97 0.23 -17.37 -2.55
N SER A 98 -0.96 -17.34 -1.93
CA SER A 98 -1.59 -16.11 -1.43
C SER A 98 -0.74 -15.42 -0.37
N ASP A 99 -0.20 -16.18 0.58
CA ASP A 99 0.61 -15.68 1.70
C ASP A 99 1.96 -15.13 1.25
N ILE A 100 2.52 -15.63 0.15
CA ILE A 100 3.73 -15.05 -0.49
C ILE A 100 3.36 -13.82 -1.34
N THR A 101 2.20 -13.85 -1.98
CA THR A 101 1.75 -12.76 -2.86
C THR A 101 1.44 -11.49 -2.06
N SER A 102 0.87 -11.62 -0.86
CA SER A 102 0.52 -10.49 0.00
C SER A 102 1.71 -9.58 0.37
N PRO A 103 2.84 -10.07 0.91
CA PRO A 103 3.99 -9.22 1.24
C PRO A 103 4.64 -8.61 0.00
N ILE A 104 4.60 -9.29 -1.16
CA ILE A 104 5.09 -8.73 -2.42
C ILE A 104 4.21 -7.55 -2.87
N ALA A 105 2.88 -7.71 -2.79
CA ALA A 105 1.94 -6.65 -3.12
C ALA A 105 2.10 -5.44 -2.18
N ASN A 106 2.25 -5.67 -0.87
CA ASN A 106 2.56 -4.63 0.11
C ASN A 106 3.88 -3.92 -0.22
N LEU A 107 4.95 -4.67 -0.51
CA LEU A 107 6.23 -4.09 -0.89
C LEU A 107 6.14 -3.20 -2.14
N VAL A 108 5.36 -3.60 -3.15
CA VAL A 108 5.12 -2.78 -4.35
C VAL A 108 4.32 -1.52 -4.00
N ALA A 109 3.33 -1.62 -3.12
CA ALA A 109 2.53 -0.49 -2.67
C ALA A 109 3.35 0.52 -1.86
N ASP A 110 4.15 0.04 -0.91
CA ASP A 110 5.02 0.88 -0.10
C ASP A 110 6.16 1.46 -0.92
N GLY A 111 6.72 0.70 -1.86
CA GLY A 111 7.69 1.16 -2.83
C GLY A 111 7.13 2.31 -3.69
N LEU A 112 5.85 2.24 -4.07
CA LEU A 112 5.17 3.33 -4.76
C LEU A 112 5.05 4.58 -3.88
N LEU A 113 4.64 4.42 -2.63
CA LEU A 113 4.57 5.53 -1.67
C LEU A 113 5.95 6.15 -1.43
N ALA A 114 7.00 5.32 -1.35
CA ALA A 114 8.39 5.76 -1.18
C ALA A 114 8.91 6.51 -2.38
N TRP A 115 8.60 6.03 -3.58
CA TRP A 115 8.88 6.75 -4.81
C TRP A 115 8.16 8.10 -4.86
N CYS A 116 6.88 8.15 -4.52
CA CYS A 116 6.11 9.40 -4.44
C CYS A 116 6.73 10.37 -3.44
N CYS A 117 7.11 9.90 -2.25
CA CYS A 117 7.82 10.71 -1.25
C CYS A 117 9.15 11.24 -1.80
N TYR A 118 9.92 10.39 -2.47
CA TYR A 118 11.21 10.76 -3.06
C TYR A 118 11.10 11.87 -4.10
N VAL A 119 10.11 11.76 -4.98
CA VAL A 119 9.83 12.79 -6.00
C VAL A 119 9.37 14.10 -5.35
N VAL A 120 8.47 14.04 -4.36
CA VAL A 120 7.93 15.24 -3.67
C VAL A 120 8.99 15.98 -2.86
N TRP A 121 9.97 15.26 -2.28
CA TRP A 121 11.04 15.85 -1.46
C TRP A 121 12.24 16.35 -2.26
N ASN A 122 12.13 16.49 -3.59
CA ASN A 122 13.21 16.91 -4.48
C ASN A 122 14.49 16.07 -4.31
N ARG A 123 14.33 14.74 -4.24
CA ARG A 123 15.43 13.76 -4.12
C ARG A 123 16.26 13.82 -2.82
N LYS A 124 15.79 14.49 -1.76
CA LYS A 124 16.47 14.49 -0.46
C LYS A 124 16.24 13.15 0.27
N VAL A 125 17.25 12.27 0.21
CA VAL A 125 17.17 10.89 0.71
C VAL A 125 17.02 10.81 2.24
N SER A 126 17.55 11.78 3.00
CA SER A 126 17.66 11.72 4.46
C SER A 126 16.33 11.45 5.20
N ILE A 127 15.19 11.84 4.63
CA ILE A 127 13.87 11.73 5.28
C ILE A 127 13.17 10.40 4.93
N ILE A 128 13.66 9.72 3.90
CA ILE A 128 13.09 8.47 3.38
C ILE A 128 13.81 7.27 3.98
N ILE A 129 14.96 7.46 4.63
CA ILE A 129 15.72 6.38 5.29
C ILE A 129 14.86 5.66 6.33
N ILE A 130 14.12 6.41 7.16
CA ILE A 130 13.26 5.83 8.20
C ILE A 130 12.19 4.91 7.60
N PRO A 131 11.31 5.37 6.69
CA PRO A 131 10.31 4.49 6.09
C PRO A 131 10.93 3.36 5.27
N LEU A 132 12.10 3.56 4.65
CA LEU A 132 12.78 2.50 3.90
C LEU A 132 13.27 1.36 4.81
N ILE A 133 13.78 1.67 6.01
CA ILE A 133 14.12 0.66 7.01
C ILE A 133 12.88 -0.10 7.47
N LEU A 134 11.76 0.59 7.68
CA LEU A 134 10.50 -0.04 8.06
C LEU A 134 9.96 -0.97 6.96
N ILE A 135 10.05 -0.57 5.69
CA ILE A 135 9.65 -1.41 4.54
C ILE A 135 10.50 -2.68 4.48
N VAL A 136 11.81 -2.57 4.70
CA VAL A 136 12.70 -3.75 4.74
C VAL A 136 12.33 -4.67 5.90
N ALA A 137 12.08 -4.11 7.08
CA ALA A 137 11.65 -4.89 8.24
C ALA A 137 10.32 -5.61 7.97
N GLU A 138 9.32 -4.90 7.46
CA GLU A 138 8.02 -5.46 7.08
C GLU A 138 8.18 -6.59 6.05
N THR A 139 9.01 -6.40 5.02
CA THR A 139 9.24 -7.42 3.99
C THR A 139 9.85 -8.70 4.58
N VAL A 140 10.83 -8.56 5.48
CA VAL A 140 11.47 -9.71 6.15
C VAL A 140 10.46 -10.48 6.99
N PHE A 141 9.66 -9.77 7.79
CA PHE A 141 8.63 -10.41 8.62
C PHE A 141 7.50 -11.02 7.77
N GLY A 142 7.10 -10.34 6.70
CA GLY A 142 6.07 -10.81 5.77
C GLY A 142 6.47 -12.10 5.05
N ILE A 143 7.72 -12.22 4.61
CA ILE A 143 8.24 -13.46 3.97
C ILE A 143 8.44 -14.58 5.00
N ALA A 144 8.77 -14.26 6.25
CA ALA A 144 8.97 -15.26 7.29
C ALA A 144 7.68 -16.04 7.63
N ILE A 145 6.51 -15.41 7.51
CA ILE A 145 5.20 -16.02 7.78
C ILE A 145 4.96 -17.30 6.96
N PRO A 146 4.94 -17.27 5.61
CA PRO A 146 4.69 -18.48 4.81
C PRO A 146 5.78 -19.54 5.01
N VAL A 147 7.02 -19.15 5.33
CA VAL A 147 8.11 -20.10 5.60
C VAL A 147 7.85 -20.89 6.88
N PHE A 148 7.53 -20.21 7.99
CA PHE A 148 7.23 -20.88 9.26
C PHE A 148 5.92 -21.66 9.20
N GLN A 149 4.94 -21.17 8.44
CA GLN A 149 3.68 -21.86 8.20
C GLN A 149 3.91 -23.17 7.44
N LEU A 150 4.68 -23.15 6.35
CA LEU A 150 5.05 -24.37 5.61
C LEU A 150 5.82 -25.35 6.49
N GLN A 151 6.75 -24.86 7.32
CA GLN A 151 7.47 -25.71 8.28
C GLN A 151 6.53 -26.35 9.30
N ALA A 152 5.55 -25.62 9.82
CA ALA A 152 4.56 -26.16 10.74
C ALA A 152 3.71 -27.26 10.09
N PHE A 153 3.37 -27.12 8.81
CA PHE A 153 2.57 -28.10 8.08
C PHE A 153 3.33 -29.36 7.68
N LEU A 154 4.62 -29.25 7.35
CA LEU A 154 5.44 -30.40 6.96
C LEU A 154 5.91 -31.25 8.15
N LEU A 155 5.68 -30.80 9.39
CA LEU A 155 6.02 -31.57 10.58
C LEU A 155 5.08 -32.78 10.74
N PRO A 156 5.60 -34.01 10.72
CA PRO A 156 4.83 -35.19 11.11
C PRO A 156 4.51 -35.08 12.59
N ILE A 157 3.23 -35.14 12.97
CA ILE A 157 2.82 -35.08 14.37
C ILE A 157 2.65 -36.51 14.88
N GLU A 158 3.77 -37.13 15.23
CA GLU A 158 3.79 -38.51 15.75
C GLU A 158 4.18 -38.55 17.23
N THR A 159 4.93 -37.54 17.70
CA THR A 159 5.44 -37.47 19.07
C THR A 159 4.92 -36.24 19.83
N PRO A 160 4.79 -36.31 21.17
CA PRO A 160 4.39 -35.16 21.99
C PRO A 160 5.33 -33.95 21.84
N SER A 161 6.63 -34.20 21.58
CA SER A 161 7.62 -33.17 21.29
C SER A 161 7.33 -32.39 20.00
N GLN A 162 6.82 -33.05 18.96
CA GLN A 162 6.47 -32.41 17.69
C GLN A 162 5.21 -31.56 17.83
N VAL A 163 4.24 -31.96 18.67
CA VAL A 163 3.07 -31.15 19.01
C VAL A 163 3.49 -29.83 19.66
N ALA A 164 4.41 -29.89 20.64
CA ALA A 164 4.94 -28.68 21.28
C ALA A 164 5.68 -27.76 20.29
N GLN A 165 6.41 -28.34 19.34
CA GLN A 165 7.08 -27.60 18.27
C GLN A 165 6.08 -26.93 17.31
N TRP A 166 4.98 -27.61 16.96
CA TRP A 166 3.91 -27.06 16.14
C TRP A 166 3.28 -25.83 16.79
N TYR A 167 2.94 -25.90 18.09
CA TYR A 167 2.42 -24.73 18.84
C TYR A 167 3.42 -23.56 18.86
N ARG A 168 4.71 -23.86 19.02
CA ARG A 168 5.76 -22.82 18.99
C ARG A 168 5.83 -22.14 17.62
N LEU A 169 5.82 -22.91 16.53
CA LEU A 169 5.83 -22.35 15.17
C LEU A 169 4.58 -21.51 14.90
N PHE A 170 3.40 -22.00 15.30
CA PHE A 170 2.16 -21.25 15.16
C PHE A 170 2.19 -19.94 15.97
N TYR A 171 2.73 -19.97 17.19
CA TYR A 171 2.95 -18.77 17.99
C TYR A 171 3.88 -17.78 17.27
N LEU A 172 4.99 -18.26 16.70
CA LEU A 172 5.89 -17.41 15.89
C LEU A 172 5.16 -16.79 14.70
N VAL A 173 4.38 -17.56 13.94
CA VAL A 173 3.59 -17.05 12.81
C VAL A 173 2.67 -15.91 13.25
N ASN A 174 1.96 -16.08 14.37
CA ASN A 174 1.07 -15.03 14.90
C ASN A 174 1.85 -13.78 15.32
N VAL A 175 2.96 -13.93 16.03
CA VAL A 175 3.80 -12.78 16.44
C VAL A 175 4.35 -12.06 15.22
N MET A 176 4.88 -12.78 14.23
CA MET A 176 5.39 -12.17 12.98
C MET A 176 4.27 -11.48 12.20
N GLY A 177 3.06 -12.06 12.18
CA GLY A 177 1.88 -11.43 11.58
C GLY A 177 1.51 -10.11 12.25
N ILE A 178 1.46 -10.08 13.59
CA ILE A 178 1.20 -8.83 14.34
C ILE A 178 2.26 -7.78 14.01
N VAL A 179 3.53 -8.15 14.05
CA VAL A 179 4.64 -7.23 13.75
C VAL A 179 4.53 -6.72 12.31
N PHE A 180 4.26 -7.59 11.35
CA PHE A 180 4.05 -7.23 9.94
C PHE A 180 2.93 -6.19 9.79
N TYR A 181 1.74 -6.44 10.32
CA TYR A 181 0.61 -5.52 10.20
C TYR A 181 0.84 -4.19 10.93
N VAL A 182 1.48 -4.21 12.10
CA VAL A 182 1.82 -2.99 12.85
C VAL A 182 2.87 -2.17 12.11
N CYS A 183 3.93 -2.81 11.62
CA CYS A 183 4.93 -2.15 10.78
C CYS A 183 4.29 -1.52 9.54
N SER A 184 3.45 -2.26 8.83
CA SER A 184 2.73 -1.79 7.65
C SER A 184 1.85 -0.58 7.95
N ALA A 185 1.10 -0.61 9.06
CA ALA A 185 0.28 0.53 9.47
C ALA A 185 1.15 1.76 9.78
N VAL A 186 2.25 1.58 10.52
CA VAL A 186 3.17 2.67 10.85
C VAL A 186 3.83 3.24 9.60
N THR A 187 4.31 2.39 8.68
CA THR A 187 4.89 2.80 7.39
C THR A 187 3.87 3.63 6.62
N ASN A 188 2.66 3.12 6.42
CA ASN A 188 1.61 3.80 5.66
C ASN A 188 1.21 5.15 6.29
N LEU A 189 1.13 5.22 7.61
CA LEU A 189 0.84 6.47 8.33
C LEU A 189 1.98 7.49 8.21
N LEU A 190 3.23 7.06 8.39
CA LEU A 190 4.41 7.92 8.26
C LEU A 190 4.52 8.47 6.83
N MET A 191 4.36 7.61 5.83
CA MET A 191 4.45 7.99 4.42
C MET A 191 3.34 8.96 4.03
N SER A 192 2.10 8.65 4.40
CA SER A 192 0.96 9.54 4.16
C SER A 192 1.15 10.89 4.87
N GLY A 193 1.65 10.87 6.11
CA GLY A 193 1.96 12.07 6.89
C GLY A 193 3.04 12.93 6.25
N LEU A 194 4.13 12.32 5.76
CA LEU A 194 5.21 13.02 5.07
C LEU A 194 4.75 13.67 3.76
N ILE A 195 3.89 13.00 2.99
CA ILE A 195 3.28 13.54 1.78
C ILE A 195 2.38 14.72 2.13
N ALA A 196 1.47 14.56 3.09
CA ALA A 196 0.54 15.60 3.52
C ALA A 196 1.28 16.84 4.06
N PHE A 197 2.29 16.65 4.91
CA PHE A 197 3.12 17.72 5.45
C PHE A 197 3.84 18.51 4.34
N ARG A 198 4.35 17.83 3.30
CA ARG A 198 4.96 18.50 2.17
C ARG A 198 3.99 19.31 1.33
N ILE A 199 2.82 18.75 1.03
CA ILE A 199 1.79 19.47 0.31
C ILE A 199 1.40 20.72 1.10
N TRP A 200 1.19 20.57 2.41
CA TRP A 200 0.82 21.69 3.28
C TRP A 200 1.88 22.79 3.32
N THR A 201 3.15 22.43 3.50
CA THR A 201 4.24 23.41 3.50
C THR A 201 4.37 24.10 2.14
N ALA A 202 4.30 23.35 1.03
CA ALA A 202 4.33 23.92 -0.33
C ALA A 202 3.18 24.91 -0.57
N THR A 203 1.95 24.59 -0.18
CA THR A 203 0.80 25.49 -0.28
C THR A 203 0.99 26.75 0.56
N ARG A 204 1.57 26.63 1.77
CA ARG A 204 1.87 27.79 2.62
C ARG A 204 2.93 28.72 2.01
N TYR A 205 4.00 28.18 1.43
CA TYR A 205 5.02 29.01 0.76
C TYR A 205 4.43 29.79 -0.42
N VAL A 206 3.65 29.14 -1.28
CA VAL A 206 2.97 29.79 -2.41
C VAL A 206 1.99 30.86 -1.92
N GLY A 207 1.23 30.58 -0.86
CA GLY A 207 0.31 31.54 -0.25
C GLY A 207 1.00 32.76 0.34
N ALA A 208 2.17 32.57 0.98
CA ALA A 208 2.96 33.66 1.55
C ALA A 208 3.58 34.56 0.48
N GLU A 209 4.12 33.98 -0.59
CA GLU A 209 4.69 34.75 -1.72
C GLU A 209 3.64 35.57 -2.45
N LYS A 210 2.44 35.01 -2.71
CA LYS A 210 1.32 35.78 -3.27
C LYS A 210 0.93 36.97 -2.39
N ARG A 211 0.92 36.78 -1.07
CA ARG A 211 0.58 37.83 -0.09
C ARG A 211 1.62 38.96 -0.08
N LYS A 212 2.92 38.62 -0.15
CA LYS A 212 4.00 39.61 -0.30
C LYS A 212 3.91 40.39 -1.61
N ALA A 213 3.64 39.70 -2.72
CA ALA A 213 3.48 40.32 -4.04
C ALA A 213 2.31 41.33 -4.06
N GLN A 214 1.19 40.97 -3.43
CA GLN A 214 0.05 41.89 -3.28
C GLN A 214 0.42 43.14 -2.48
N LEU A 215 1.02 43.00 -1.30
CA LEU A 215 1.43 44.13 -0.45
C LEU A 215 2.40 45.09 -1.17
N LYS A 216 3.35 44.55 -1.95
CA LYS A 216 4.29 45.35 -2.74
C LYS A 216 3.57 46.12 -3.86
N GLY A 217 2.57 45.50 -4.50
CA GLY A 217 1.72 46.16 -5.50
C GLY A 217 0.81 47.25 -4.91
N THR A 218 0.32 47.07 -3.67
CA THR A 218 -0.51 48.07 -2.98
C THR A 218 0.31 49.28 -2.54
N ASN A 219 1.51 49.05 -1.98
CA ASN A 219 2.41 50.13 -1.54
C ASN A 219 2.91 51.00 -2.72
N THR A 220 3.06 50.41 -3.91
CA THR A 220 3.44 51.15 -5.13
C THR A 220 2.29 52.02 -5.67
N ARG A 221 1.01 51.67 -5.42
CA ARG A 221 -0.14 52.50 -5.79
C ARG A 221 -0.43 53.63 -4.80
N GLN A 222 -0.02 53.50 -3.54
CA GLN A 222 -0.29 54.48 -2.49
C GLN A 222 0.76 55.60 -2.39
N ASN A 223 1.81 55.56 -3.20
CA ASN A 223 2.81 56.62 -3.27
C ASN A 223 2.78 57.35 -4.63
N PRO A 224 1.85 58.31 -4.84
CA PRO A 224 1.82 59.15 -6.04
C PRO A 224 2.88 60.27 -6.03
N HIS A 225 3.70 60.41 -4.97
CA HIS A 225 4.71 61.46 -4.82
C HIS A 225 6.15 60.93 -4.92
N ARG A 226 6.40 59.92 -5.77
CA ARG A 226 7.78 59.63 -6.19
C ARG A 226 8.11 60.49 -7.42
N PRO A 227 9.07 61.43 -7.34
CA PRO A 227 9.42 62.26 -8.49
C PRO A 227 9.94 61.38 -9.62
N LYS A 228 9.42 61.64 -10.82
CA LYS A 228 9.90 61.05 -12.08
C LYS A 228 11.31 61.56 -12.33
N GLY A 229 12.31 60.74 -12.08
CA GLY A 229 13.69 61.06 -12.38
C GLY A 229 14.53 59.81 -12.23
N GLU A 230 14.74 59.14 -13.37
CA GLU A 230 15.95 58.46 -13.80
C GLU A 230 15.67 57.17 -14.55
N GLN A 231 16.25 57.16 -15.75
CA GLN A 231 16.09 56.19 -16.81
C GLN A 231 16.73 54.85 -16.44
N GLN A 232 16.04 53.80 -16.87
CA GLN A 232 16.62 52.47 -17.12
C GLN A 232 17.79 52.58 -18.11
N PRO A 233 18.74 51.63 -18.10
CA PRO A 233 18.59 50.60 -19.12
C PRO A 233 18.91 49.15 -18.68
N GLN A 234 18.10 48.27 -19.25
CA GLN A 234 18.43 46.99 -19.89
C GLN A 234 18.90 45.74 -19.11
N SER A 235 18.10 44.69 -19.32
CA SER A 235 18.49 43.35 -19.81
C SER A 235 19.34 42.44 -18.92
N VAL A 236 18.69 41.49 -18.23
CA VAL A 236 19.12 40.08 -18.21
C VAL A 236 17.90 39.15 -18.19
N ALA A 237 17.97 38.13 -19.05
CA ALA A 237 17.02 37.09 -19.42
C ALA A 237 16.61 36.10 -18.28
N PRO A 238 15.52 35.32 -18.46
CA PRO A 238 15.05 34.33 -17.50
C PRO A 238 15.89 33.04 -17.49
N ILE A 239 16.22 32.56 -16.29
CA ILE A 239 16.86 31.27 -16.03
C ILE A 239 15.78 30.17 -16.15
N PRO A 240 15.99 29.09 -16.94
CA PRO A 240 15.06 27.98 -17.05
C PRO A 240 15.27 26.99 -15.88
N TRP A 241 14.17 26.63 -15.20
CA TRP A 241 14.17 25.53 -14.24
C TRP A 241 14.05 24.20 -14.99
N CYS A 242 15.09 23.37 -14.86
CA CYS A 242 15.03 21.92 -15.05
C CYS A 242 14.38 21.23 -13.84
#